data_AF-A0AAW1EGV2-F1
#
_entry.id   AF-A0AAW1EGV2-F1
#
_cell.length_a   1.000
_cell.length_b   1.000
_cell.length_c   1.000
_cell.angle_alpha   90.00
_cell.angle_beta   90.00
_cell.angle_gamma   90.00
#
_symmetry.space_group_name_H-M   'P 1'
#
loop_
_entity.id
_entity.type
_entity.pdbx_description
1 polymer ?
#
loop_
_entity_poly.entity_id
_entity_poly.type
_entity_poly.pdbx_seq_one_letter_code
_entity_poly.pdbx_strand_id
1 'polypeptide(L)'
;MFYEVIFYKVIFYEIMFCEIIFYEFIFYEFIFYEIIVCEIIFYEVIFYDIIFYDIFYEIIFCEVIFYMIIFYENMFYEVIFYKVIFYEIMFCEIIFYEFIFYEFIFYEIIVCEIIFYEVIFYDIIFYDIFYEIIFCEVIFYMIIFYEVLFYEVIFYKVIFYKIIFCEIIFYTIIFYTIIFYEIIFYEIIFCEIIFFEVIFFEVMFYEIMFCEVIFYEVIFYEVIFCEIIFCEIIVYDVIFCEIIFYEVIFYEIIFYEVIFYEVIFYEVIF
;
A
#
# COMPACT_ATOMS: atom_id res chain seq x y z
N MET A 1 3.98 4.06 -33.95
CA MET A 1 2.55 3.85 -34.24
C MET A 1 2.38 2.44 -34.78
N PHE A 2 1.99 1.51 -33.91
CA PHE A 2 1.62 0.14 -34.27
C PHE A 2 0.15 -0.06 -33.83
N TYR A 3 -0.64 -0.73 -34.66
CA TYR A 3 -2.09 -0.88 -34.41
C TYR A 3 -2.43 -2.16 -33.66
N GLU A 4 -1.79 -3.27 -34.01
CA GLU A 4 -2.00 -4.56 -33.35
C GLU A 4 -0.71 -5.37 -33.51
N VAL A 5 -0.13 -5.83 -32.40
CA VAL A 5 1.10 -6.63 -32.42
C VAL A 5 0.98 -7.72 -31.37
N ILE A 6 1.18 -8.97 -31.81
CA ILE A 6 1.19 -10.15 -30.94
C ILE A 6 2.58 -10.76 -30.99
N PHE A 7 3.20 -10.90 -29.82
CA PHE A 7 4.47 -11.60 -29.69
C PHE A 7 4.30 -12.83 -28.80
N TYR A 8 4.69 -13.99 -29.33
CA TYR A 8 4.65 -15.25 -28.59
C TYR A 8 5.93 -15.50 -27.77
N LYS A 9 7.08 -15.08 -28.31
CA LYS A 9 8.37 -15.18 -27.63
C LYS A 9 9.31 -14.18 -28.27
N VAL A 10 9.83 -13.26 -27.50
CA VAL A 10 10.81 -12.28 -27.98
C VAL A 10 11.88 -12.11 -26.91
N ILE A 11 13.12 -11.98 -27.37
CA ILE A 11 14.30 -11.75 -26.55
C ILE A 11 14.96 -10.51 -27.12
N PHE A 12 15.16 -9.50 -26.28
CA PHE A 12 15.88 -8.29 -26.64
C PHE A 12 17.05 -8.04 -25.70
N TYR A 13 18.19 -7.67 -26.25
CA TYR A 13 19.44 -7.50 -25.49
C TYR A 13 19.67 -6.05 -25.04
N GLU A 14 19.51 -5.07 -25.92
CA GLU A 14 19.65 -3.65 -25.59
C GLU A 14 18.63 -2.86 -26.39
N ILE A 15 17.73 -2.16 -25.73
CA ILE A 15 16.73 -1.32 -26.38
C ILE A 15 16.58 0.01 -25.66
N MET A 16 16.69 1.08 -26.47
CA MET A 16 16.28 2.43 -26.09
C MET A 16 15.06 2.80 -26.92
N PHE A 17 13.95 3.12 -26.26
CA PHE A 17 12.78 3.71 -26.90
C PHE A 17 12.52 5.10 -26.31
N CYS A 18 12.42 6.11 -27.18
CA CYS A 18 12.18 7.49 -26.75
C CYS A 18 10.68 7.83 -26.71
N GLU A 19 9.91 7.45 -27.73
CA GLU A 19 8.46 7.69 -27.78
C GLU A 19 7.77 6.54 -28.53
N ILE A 20 6.84 5.84 -27.86
CA ILE A 20 5.99 4.85 -28.53
C ILE A 20 4.54 4.94 -28.06
N ILE A 21 3.62 4.73 -29.01
CA ILE A 21 2.20 4.57 -28.74
C ILE A 21 1.78 3.20 -29.30
N PHE A 22 1.14 2.41 -28.43
CA PHE A 22 0.51 1.13 -28.76
C PHE A 22 -0.97 1.20 -28.42
N TYR A 23 -1.81 0.66 -29.32
CA TYR A 23 -3.25 0.57 -29.08
C TYR A 23 -3.63 -0.76 -28.42
N GLU A 24 -3.32 -1.88 -29.06
CA GLU A 24 -3.56 -3.21 -28.49
C GLU A 24 -2.27 -4.03 -28.53
N PHE A 25 -1.99 -4.70 -27.41
CA PHE A 25 -0.75 -5.46 -27.26
C PHE A 25 -0.91 -6.66 -26.31
N ILE A 26 -0.43 -7.84 -26.71
CA ILE A 26 -0.46 -9.06 -25.87
C ILE A 26 0.91 -9.72 -25.84
N PHE A 27 1.36 -10.10 -24.63
CA PHE A 27 2.56 -10.89 -24.40
C PHE A 27 2.27 -12.16 -23.59
N TYR A 28 2.97 -13.25 -23.94
CA TYR A 28 2.91 -14.54 -23.23
C TYR A 28 4.23 -14.97 -22.59
N GLU A 29 5.36 -14.67 -23.23
CA GLU A 29 6.68 -14.96 -22.68
C GLU A 29 7.63 -13.85 -23.11
N PHE A 30 8.19 -13.14 -22.14
CA PHE A 30 9.13 -12.06 -22.41
C PHE A 30 10.34 -12.10 -21.48
N ILE A 31 11.52 -11.87 -22.04
CA ILE A 31 12.76 -11.68 -21.29
C ILE A 31 13.46 -10.45 -21.88
N PHE A 32 13.75 -9.47 -21.02
CA PHE A 32 14.55 -8.30 -21.35
C PHE A 32 15.88 -8.35 -20.58
N TYR A 33 16.90 -7.71 -21.15
CA TYR A 33 18.21 -7.54 -20.48
C TYR A 33 18.46 -6.08 -20.13
N GLU A 34 18.46 -5.16 -21.11
CA GLU A 34 18.57 -3.71 -20.84
C GLU A 34 17.45 -2.95 -21.54
N ILE A 35 16.63 -2.23 -20.75
CA ILE A 35 15.63 -1.31 -21.28
C ILE A 35 15.64 -0.01 -20.48
N ILE A 36 15.75 1.09 -21.20
CA ILE A 36 15.31 2.38 -20.71
C ILE A 36 14.17 2.84 -21.60
N VAL A 37 13.05 3.14 -20.96
CA VAL A 37 11.84 3.62 -21.61
C VAL A 37 11.55 5.03 -21.12
N CYS A 38 11.58 6.00 -22.05
CA CYS A 38 11.34 7.40 -21.69
C CYS A 38 9.84 7.74 -21.66
N GLU A 39 9.15 7.59 -22.79
CA GLU A 39 7.71 7.92 -22.89
C GLU A 39 6.96 6.83 -23.65
N ILE A 40 6.03 6.15 -22.98
CA ILE A 40 5.11 5.20 -23.62
C ILE A 40 3.68 5.39 -23.15
N ILE A 41 2.77 5.32 -24.11
CA ILE A 41 1.33 5.24 -23.86
C ILE A 41 0.81 3.91 -24.38
N PHE A 42 0.15 3.19 -23.49
CA PHE A 42 -0.55 1.94 -23.76
C PHE A 42 -2.05 2.11 -23.52
N TYR A 43 -2.86 1.76 -24.52
CA TYR A 43 -4.31 1.75 -24.36
C TYR A 43 -4.78 0.44 -23.75
N GLU A 44 -4.52 -0.69 -24.39
CA GLU A 44 -4.88 -2.02 -23.90
C GLU A 44 -3.67 -2.97 -23.95
N VAL A 45 -3.29 -3.51 -22.80
CA VAL A 45 -2.16 -4.45 -22.69
C VAL A 45 -2.50 -5.62 -21.79
N ILE A 46 -2.12 -6.82 -22.23
CA ILE A 46 -2.22 -8.02 -21.41
C ILE A 46 -0.86 -8.70 -21.33
N PHE A 47 -0.44 -8.97 -20.10
CA PHE A 47 0.81 -9.63 -19.74
C PHE A 47 0.50 -10.96 -19.02
N TYR A 48 0.88 -12.08 -19.64
CA TYR A 48 0.81 -13.41 -19.04
C TYR A 48 2.22 -13.95 -18.75
N ASP A 49 2.40 -14.58 -17.60
CA ASP A 49 3.55 -15.42 -17.21
C ASP A 49 4.92 -14.74 -17.42
N ILE A 50 5.01 -13.44 -17.16
CA ILE A 50 6.26 -12.71 -17.39
C ILE A 50 7.14 -12.80 -16.18
N ILE A 51 8.32 -13.35 -16.42
CA ILE A 51 9.38 -13.39 -15.42
C ILE A 51 10.53 -12.53 -15.91
N PHE A 52 10.78 -11.44 -15.19
CA PHE A 52 11.96 -10.60 -15.40
C PHE A 52 13.15 -11.18 -14.63
N TYR A 53 13.79 -12.23 -15.15
CA TYR A 53 14.95 -12.85 -14.47
C TYR A 53 16.26 -12.07 -14.64
N ASP A 54 17.00 -11.95 -13.54
CA ASP A 54 18.36 -11.42 -13.45
C ASP A 54 19.37 -12.20 -14.30
N ILE A 55 19.95 -11.52 -15.29
CA ILE A 55 21.40 -11.55 -15.51
C ILE A 55 21.84 -10.12 -15.83
N PHE A 56 21.85 -9.28 -14.78
CA PHE A 56 22.21 -7.86 -14.74
C PHE A 56 21.44 -6.98 -15.73
N TYR A 57 20.60 -6.06 -15.23
CA TYR A 57 20.55 -4.62 -15.53
C TYR A 57 19.16 -4.03 -15.15
N GLU A 58 19.19 -2.85 -14.51
CA GLU A 58 18.03 -2.07 -14.04
C GLU A 58 17.04 -1.79 -15.18
N ILE A 59 15.75 -2.09 -14.96
CA ILE A 59 14.68 -1.62 -15.85
C ILE A 59 14.21 -0.26 -15.34
N ILE A 60 14.29 0.76 -16.19
CA ILE A 60 13.86 2.11 -15.86
C ILE A 60 12.73 2.56 -16.78
N PHE A 61 11.61 2.91 -16.14
CA PHE A 61 10.48 3.56 -16.77
C PHE A 61 10.39 5.01 -16.29
N CYS A 62 10.55 5.96 -17.21
CA CYS A 62 10.48 7.38 -16.86
C CYS A 62 9.03 7.88 -16.78
N GLU A 63 8.31 7.84 -17.90
CA GLU A 63 6.90 8.23 -17.97
C GLU A 63 6.10 7.18 -18.74
N VAL A 64 5.20 6.51 -18.03
CA VAL A 64 4.34 5.48 -18.62
C VAL A 64 2.89 5.71 -18.24
N ILE A 65 2.01 5.62 -19.23
CA ILE A 65 0.56 5.69 -19.00
C ILE A 65 -0.06 4.41 -19.54
N PHE A 66 -0.80 3.72 -18.68
CA PHE A 66 -1.62 2.58 -19.02
C PHE A 66 -3.10 2.94 -18.81
N TYR A 67 -3.91 2.79 -19.84
CA TYR A 67 -5.35 2.93 -19.69
C TYR A 67 -5.98 1.66 -19.14
N MET A 68 -5.73 0.53 -19.80
CA MET A 68 -6.23 -0.78 -19.41
C MET A 68 -5.10 -1.78 -19.44
N ILE A 69 -4.84 -2.41 -18.30
CA ILE A 69 -3.79 -3.42 -18.21
C ILE A 69 -4.17 -4.58 -17.32
N ILE A 70 -3.77 -5.77 -17.73
CA ILE A 70 -3.93 -6.98 -16.94
C ILE A 70 -2.59 -7.69 -16.86
N PHE A 71 -2.18 -8.02 -15.64
CA PHE A 71 -1.03 -8.86 -15.35
C PHE A 71 -1.50 -10.14 -14.66
N TYR A 72 -1.13 -11.28 -15.24
CA TYR A 72 -1.30 -12.61 -14.67
C TYR A 72 0.04 -13.28 -14.40
N GLU A 73 0.26 -13.72 -13.16
CA GLU A 73 1.40 -14.55 -12.75
C GLU A 73 2.76 -13.92 -13.12
N ASN A 74 2.99 -12.68 -12.66
CA ASN A 74 4.21 -11.93 -13.01
C ASN A 74 5.18 -11.83 -11.83
N MET A 75 6.48 -11.91 -12.14
CA MET A 75 7.55 -11.67 -11.17
C MET A 75 8.50 -10.61 -11.71
N PHE A 76 8.72 -9.57 -10.91
CA PHE A 76 9.59 -8.46 -11.25
C PHE A 76 10.75 -8.33 -10.26
N TYR A 77 11.95 -8.15 -10.81
CA TYR A 77 13.21 -7.95 -10.08
C TYR A 77 13.81 -6.61 -10.51
N GLU A 78 14.37 -5.86 -9.56
CA GLU A 78 15.16 -4.63 -9.76
C GLU A 78 14.54 -3.62 -10.76
N VAL A 79 13.33 -3.13 -10.49
CA VAL A 79 12.68 -2.13 -11.37
C VAL A 79 12.52 -0.79 -10.68
N ILE A 80 12.81 0.26 -11.45
CA ILE A 80 12.62 1.64 -11.04
C ILE A 80 11.59 2.29 -11.96
N PHE A 81 10.57 2.87 -11.35
CA PHE A 81 9.61 3.68 -12.03
C PHE A 81 9.62 5.11 -11.49
N TYR A 82 9.87 6.07 -12.38
CA TYR A 82 9.83 7.49 -12.01
C TYR A 82 8.41 8.01 -11.97
N LYS A 83 7.64 7.80 -13.04
CA LYS A 83 6.26 8.25 -13.12
C LYS A 83 5.40 7.27 -13.87
N VAL A 84 4.38 6.76 -13.20
CA VAL A 84 3.39 5.90 -13.85
C VAL A 84 1.99 6.28 -13.44
N ILE A 85 1.10 6.23 -14.41
CA ILE A 85 -0.33 6.38 -14.21
C ILE A 85 -1.03 5.15 -14.77
N PHE A 86 -1.82 4.51 -13.92
CA PHE A 86 -2.75 3.45 -14.31
C PHE A 86 -4.17 3.96 -14.14
N TYR A 87 -5.01 3.80 -15.16
CA TYR A 87 -6.43 4.17 -15.08
C TYR A 87 -7.33 3.01 -14.69
N GLU A 88 -7.06 1.81 -15.21
CA GLU A 88 -7.74 0.57 -14.86
C GLU A 88 -6.71 -0.54 -14.93
N ILE A 89 -6.52 -1.25 -13.82
CA ILE A 89 -5.53 -2.32 -13.74
C ILE A 89 -6.05 -3.49 -12.93
N MET A 90 -5.82 -4.68 -13.46
CA MET A 90 -6.02 -5.92 -12.72
C MET A 90 -4.70 -6.64 -12.53
N PHE A 91 -4.38 -6.88 -11.26
CA PHE A 91 -3.22 -7.65 -10.84
C PHE A 91 -3.68 -8.98 -10.27
N CYS A 92 -3.30 -10.08 -10.93
CA CYS A 92 -3.55 -11.45 -10.47
C CYS A 92 -2.20 -12.13 -10.22
N GLU A 93 -1.88 -12.35 -8.94
CA GLU A 93 -0.66 -13.02 -8.46
C GLU A 93 0.62 -12.35 -8.98
N ILE A 94 1.11 -11.37 -8.23
CA ILE A 94 2.34 -10.65 -8.60
C ILE A 94 3.31 -10.56 -7.45
N ILE A 95 4.58 -10.74 -7.79
CA ILE A 95 5.67 -10.66 -6.83
C ILE A 95 6.65 -9.58 -7.30
N PHE A 96 6.96 -8.67 -6.39
CA PHE A 96 7.95 -7.62 -6.54
C PHE A 96 9.07 -7.85 -5.53
N TYR A 97 10.29 -8.03 -6.02
CA TYR A 97 11.46 -8.27 -5.16
C TYR A 97 12.11 -6.99 -4.67
N GLU A 98 12.66 -6.19 -5.58
CA GLU A 98 13.33 -4.93 -5.28
C GLU A 98 12.78 -3.83 -6.18
N PHE A 99 12.05 -2.89 -5.61
CA PHE A 99 11.33 -1.87 -6.37
C PHE A 99 11.46 -0.47 -5.78
N ILE A 100 11.56 0.51 -6.68
CA ILE A 100 11.50 1.91 -6.33
C ILE A 100 10.45 2.61 -7.20
N PHE A 101 9.51 3.26 -6.52
CA PHE A 101 8.43 4.02 -7.12
C PHE A 101 8.54 5.47 -6.66
N TYR A 102 8.77 6.39 -7.61
CA TYR A 102 8.84 7.82 -7.29
C TYR A 102 7.46 8.49 -7.27
N GLU A 103 6.75 8.52 -8.40
CA GLU A 103 5.40 9.09 -8.51
C GLU A 103 4.44 8.08 -9.13
N PHE A 104 3.49 7.60 -8.34
CA PHE A 104 2.47 6.66 -8.81
C PHE A 104 1.06 7.18 -8.54
N ILE A 105 0.23 7.04 -9.56
CA ILE A 105 -1.20 7.26 -9.43
C ILE A 105 -1.89 6.05 -10.02
N PHE A 106 -2.72 5.43 -9.19
CA PHE A 106 -3.61 4.39 -9.63
C PHE A 106 -5.05 4.87 -9.50
N TYR A 107 -5.80 4.64 -10.56
CA TYR A 107 -7.26 4.67 -10.54
C TYR A 107 -7.74 3.24 -10.78
N GLU A 108 -8.77 2.82 -10.05
CA GLU A 108 -9.50 1.57 -10.24
C GLU A 108 -8.61 0.32 -10.40
N ILE A 109 -7.79 0.03 -9.39
CA ILE A 109 -7.07 -1.24 -9.24
C ILE A 109 -8.00 -2.28 -8.62
N ILE A 110 -7.94 -3.48 -9.19
CA ILE A 110 -8.33 -4.71 -8.51
C ILE A 110 -7.07 -5.56 -8.32
N VAL A 111 -6.69 -5.75 -7.05
CA VAL A 111 -5.59 -6.64 -6.68
C VAL A 111 -6.13 -7.91 -6.04
N CYS A 112 -5.86 -9.07 -6.66
CA CYS A 112 -6.14 -10.35 -6.03
C CYS A 112 -5.09 -10.69 -4.96
N GLU A 113 -3.82 -10.80 -5.38
CA GLU A 113 -2.70 -11.12 -4.50
C GLU A 113 -1.44 -10.41 -5.01
N ILE A 114 -0.82 -9.59 -4.16
CA ILE A 114 0.49 -9.00 -4.42
C ILE A 114 1.41 -9.18 -3.23
N ILE A 115 2.66 -9.55 -3.51
CA ILE A 115 3.72 -9.64 -2.53
C ILE A 115 4.84 -8.67 -2.90
N PHE A 116 5.22 -7.83 -1.94
CA PHE A 116 6.34 -6.92 -2.02
C PHE A 116 7.40 -7.33 -0.99
N TYR A 117 8.61 -7.67 -1.44
CA TYR A 117 9.72 -8.02 -0.56
C TYR A 117 10.46 -6.79 -0.04
N GLU A 118 11.07 -6.01 -0.93
CA GLU A 118 11.80 -4.79 -0.60
C GLU A 118 11.35 -3.65 -1.52
N VAL A 119 10.67 -2.66 -0.94
CA VAL A 119 10.10 -1.56 -1.74
C VAL A 119 10.25 -0.21 -1.08
N ILE A 120 10.52 0.78 -1.92
CA ILE A 120 10.50 2.19 -1.55
C ILE A 120 9.46 2.91 -2.40
N PHE A 121 8.54 3.58 -1.71
CA PHE A 121 7.53 4.42 -2.30
C PHE A 121 7.72 5.87 -1.85
N TYR A 122 7.93 6.78 -2.80
CA TYR A 122 8.04 8.20 -2.50
C TYR A 122 6.68 8.85 -2.41
N ASP A 123 5.97 8.99 -3.54
CA ASP A 123 4.63 9.57 -3.61
C ASP A 123 3.68 8.59 -4.32
N ILE A 124 2.66 8.10 -3.60
CA ILE A 124 1.58 7.30 -4.21
C ILE A 124 0.20 7.82 -3.85
N ILE A 125 -0.71 7.68 -4.81
CA ILE A 125 -2.15 7.85 -4.61
C ILE A 125 -2.90 6.59 -5.12
N PHE A 126 -3.83 6.10 -4.30
CA PHE A 126 -4.68 4.93 -4.57
C PHE A 126 -6.19 5.26 -4.47
N TYR A 127 -7.00 4.65 -5.33
CA TYR A 127 -8.48 4.76 -5.43
C TYR A 127 -9.14 3.39 -5.70
N ASP A 128 -9.00 2.42 -4.78
CA ASP A 128 -8.90 1.02 -5.20
C ASP A 128 -9.51 -0.02 -4.25
N ILE A 129 -9.55 -1.27 -4.74
CA ILE A 129 -9.93 -2.45 -3.97
C ILE A 129 -8.77 -3.44 -3.96
N PHE A 130 -8.38 -3.86 -2.76
CA PHE A 130 -7.32 -4.82 -2.53
C PHE A 130 -7.85 -6.04 -1.76
N TYR A 131 -7.68 -7.23 -2.34
CA TYR A 131 -8.03 -8.49 -1.69
C TYR A 131 -6.93 -8.96 -0.73
N GLU A 132 -5.73 -9.22 -1.25
CA GLU A 132 -4.62 -9.66 -0.42
C GLU A 132 -3.33 -8.92 -0.80
N ILE A 133 -2.70 -8.29 0.18
CA ILE A 133 -1.38 -7.68 0.00
C ILE A 133 -0.46 -8.05 1.15
N ILE A 134 0.76 -8.45 0.80
CA ILE A 134 1.81 -8.73 1.75
C ILE A 134 2.99 -7.80 1.47
N PHE A 135 3.42 -7.10 2.51
CA PHE A 135 4.58 -6.23 2.50
C PHE A 135 5.60 -6.72 3.52
N CYS A 136 6.79 -7.10 3.05
CA CYS A 136 7.85 -7.64 3.90
C CYS A 136 8.71 -6.54 4.52
N GLU A 137 9.44 -5.79 3.70
CA GLU A 137 10.26 -4.65 4.12
C GLU A 137 9.98 -3.44 3.23
N VAL A 138 9.29 -2.42 3.79
CA VAL A 138 8.79 -1.31 2.97
C VAL A 138 8.99 0.03 3.64
N ILE A 139 9.29 1.03 2.82
CA ILE A 139 9.34 2.43 3.23
C ILE A 139 8.38 3.24 2.35
N PHE A 140 7.43 3.91 3.00
CA PHE A 140 6.55 4.88 2.37
C PHE A 140 6.90 6.28 2.89
N TYR A 141 7.26 7.19 1.97
CA TYR A 141 7.47 8.59 2.32
C TYR A 141 6.15 9.36 2.39
N MET A 142 5.34 9.27 1.35
CA MET A 142 4.03 9.91 1.25
C MET A 142 3.06 8.96 0.54
N ILE A 143 1.96 8.66 1.21
CA ILE A 143 0.90 7.87 0.60
C ILE A 143 -0.46 8.44 0.94
N ILE A 144 -1.33 8.45 -0.06
CA ILE A 144 -2.71 8.90 0.10
C ILE A 144 -3.63 7.82 -0.45
N PHE A 145 -4.59 7.41 0.36
CA PHE A 145 -5.64 6.49 -0.03
C PHE A 145 -6.99 7.23 0.02
N TYR A 146 -7.75 7.11 -1.06
CA TYR A 146 -9.11 7.63 -1.17
C TYR A 146 -10.09 6.52 -1.49
N GLU A 147 -11.16 6.37 -0.71
CA GLU A 147 -12.26 5.43 -0.98
C GLU A 147 -11.76 3.99 -1.17
N VAL A 148 -10.84 3.53 -0.31
CA VAL A 148 -10.14 2.25 -0.48
C VAL A 148 -10.74 1.16 0.39
N LEU A 149 -10.81 -0.06 -0.15
CA LEU A 149 -11.23 -1.25 0.59
C LEU A 149 -10.13 -2.32 0.58
N PHE A 150 -9.76 -2.77 1.79
CA PHE A 150 -8.79 -3.82 2.01
C PHE A 150 -9.44 -5.02 2.68
N TYR A 151 -9.36 -6.21 2.07
CA TYR A 151 -9.80 -7.44 2.71
C TYR A 151 -8.73 -7.98 3.67
N GLU A 152 -7.52 -8.23 3.18
CA GLU A 152 -6.41 -8.72 3.99
C GLU A 152 -5.11 -7.99 3.64
N VAL A 153 -4.46 -7.43 4.66
CA VAL A 153 -3.14 -6.83 4.50
C VAL A 153 -2.22 -7.24 5.63
N ILE A 154 -1.02 -7.69 5.26
CA ILE A 154 0.02 -8.09 6.20
C ILE A 154 1.26 -7.25 5.98
N PHE A 155 1.74 -6.66 7.07
CA PHE A 155 2.94 -5.85 7.12
C PHE A 155 3.94 -6.46 8.11
N TYR A 156 5.10 -6.90 7.62
CA TYR A 156 6.15 -7.44 8.49
C TYR A 156 7.03 -6.35 9.09
N LYS A 157 7.68 -5.52 8.26
CA LYS A 157 8.48 -4.38 8.69
C LYS A 157 8.21 -3.19 7.79
N VAL A 158 7.67 -2.13 8.38
CA VAL A 158 7.31 -0.95 7.59
C VAL A 158 7.63 0.33 8.31
N ILE A 159 8.04 1.31 7.53
CA ILE A 159 8.15 2.69 7.97
C ILE A 159 7.26 3.55 7.09
N PHE A 160 6.37 4.29 7.73
CA PHE A 160 5.56 5.31 7.08
C PHE A 160 5.96 6.67 7.63
N TYR A 161 6.41 7.56 6.75
CA TYR A 161 6.70 8.94 7.12
C TYR A 161 5.43 9.79 7.17
N LYS A 162 4.60 9.74 6.12
CA LYS A 162 3.32 10.41 6.10
C LYS A 162 2.27 9.61 5.36
N ILE A 163 1.12 9.45 6.01
CA ILE A 163 -0.05 8.82 5.40
C ILE A 163 -1.29 9.66 5.60
N ILE A 164 -2.12 9.69 4.57
CA ILE A 164 -3.48 10.21 4.66
C ILE A 164 -4.44 9.14 4.16
N PHE A 165 -5.43 8.84 4.98
CA PHE A 165 -6.50 7.92 4.65
C PHE A 165 -7.84 8.66 4.65
N CYS A 166 -8.51 8.67 3.50
CA CYS A 166 -9.82 9.27 3.28
C CYS A 166 -10.83 8.16 2.94
N GLU A 167 -11.78 7.89 3.83
CA GLU A 167 -12.84 6.88 3.66
C GLU A 167 -12.33 5.47 3.35
N ILE A 168 -12.03 4.69 4.40
CA ILE A 168 -11.41 3.36 4.21
C ILE A 168 -12.03 2.29 5.09
N ILE A 169 -12.08 1.09 4.53
CA ILE A 169 -12.49 -0.12 5.24
C ILE A 169 -11.37 -1.16 5.18
N PHE A 170 -10.93 -1.60 6.35
CA PHE A 170 -10.06 -2.76 6.52
C PHE A 170 -10.86 -3.88 7.17
N TYR A 171 -10.91 -5.05 6.53
CA TYR A 171 -11.47 -6.26 7.16
C TYR A 171 -10.45 -6.89 8.11
N THR A 172 -9.28 -7.26 7.61
CA THR A 172 -8.21 -7.83 8.43
C THR A 172 -6.90 -7.14 8.12
N ILE A 173 -6.22 -6.67 9.17
CA ILE A 173 -4.87 -6.13 9.03
C ILE A 173 -3.96 -6.60 10.16
N ILE A 174 -2.75 -7.00 9.79
CA ILE A 174 -1.75 -7.51 10.72
C ILE A 174 -0.45 -6.72 10.54
N PHE A 175 0.02 -6.15 11.63
CA PHE A 175 1.29 -5.45 11.70
C PHE A 175 2.23 -6.13 12.69
N TYR A 176 3.38 -6.59 12.22
CA TYR A 176 4.42 -7.15 13.09
C TYR A 176 5.29 -6.06 13.70
N THR A 177 6.03 -5.31 12.87
CA THR A 177 6.85 -4.20 13.33
C THR A 177 6.61 -2.99 12.44
N ILE A 178 6.09 -1.92 13.02
CA ILE A 178 5.79 -0.72 12.24
C ILE A 178 6.08 0.57 12.98
N ILE A 179 6.55 1.56 12.21
CA ILE A 179 6.77 2.92 12.69
C ILE A 179 5.97 3.86 11.80
N PHE A 180 5.14 4.67 12.42
CA PHE A 180 4.42 5.76 11.78
C PHE A 180 4.85 7.10 12.35
N TYR A 181 5.32 8.00 11.49
CA TYR A 181 5.70 9.35 11.90
C TYR A 181 4.48 10.29 11.94
N GLU A 182 3.77 10.44 10.83
CA GLU A 182 2.56 11.28 10.74
C GLU A 182 1.44 10.49 10.05
N ILE A 183 0.28 10.37 10.70
CA ILE A 183 -0.91 9.80 10.05
C ILE A 183 -2.14 10.65 10.32
N ILE A 184 -2.95 10.79 9.27
CA ILE A 184 -4.28 11.38 9.37
C ILE A 184 -5.30 10.39 8.82
N PHE A 185 -6.32 10.14 9.64
CA PHE A 185 -7.47 9.32 9.32
C PHE A 185 -8.73 10.17 9.39
N TYR A 186 -9.45 10.30 8.27
CA TYR A 186 -10.73 11.02 8.23
C TYR A 186 -11.89 10.14 8.65
N GLU A 187 -12.18 9.10 7.87
CA GLU A 187 -13.25 8.14 8.15
C GLU A 187 -12.70 6.74 7.93
N ILE A 188 -12.59 5.95 9.00
CA ILE A 188 -12.12 4.57 8.89
C ILE A 188 -13.00 3.60 9.67
N ILE A 189 -13.18 2.42 9.08
CA ILE A 189 -13.65 1.22 9.75
C ILE A 189 -12.55 0.16 9.72
N PHE A 190 -12.19 -0.33 10.89
CA PHE A 190 -11.39 -1.53 11.06
C PHE A 190 -12.25 -2.63 11.68
N CYS A 191 -12.38 -3.77 10.99
CA CYS A 191 -13.09 -4.92 11.52
C CYS A 191 -12.19 -5.71 12.47
N GLU A 192 -11.02 -6.16 12.00
CA GLU A 192 -10.04 -6.89 12.81
C GLU A 192 -8.64 -6.30 12.61
N ILE A 193 -7.98 -5.96 13.71
CA ILE A 193 -6.58 -5.54 13.68
C ILE A 193 -5.75 -6.22 14.75
N ILE A 194 -4.54 -6.63 14.35
CA ILE A 194 -3.52 -7.10 15.27
C ILE A 194 -2.25 -6.29 15.08
N PHE A 195 -1.76 -5.75 16.18
CA PHE A 195 -0.51 -5.01 16.26
C PHE A 195 0.42 -5.70 17.26
N PHE A 196 1.58 -6.16 16.79
CA PHE A 196 2.60 -6.76 17.65
C PHE A 196 3.52 -5.71 18.28
N GLU A 197 4.30 -4.99 17.46
CA GLU A 197 5.18 -3.92 17.91
C GLU A 197 4.97 -2.67 17.06
N VAL A 198 4.50 -1.59 17.68
CA VAL A 198 4.15 -0.38 16.94
C VAL A 198 4.57 0.89 17.67
N ILE A 199 5.06 1.83 16.88
CA ILE A 199 5.33 3.19 17.36
C ILE A 199 4.59 4.18 16.47
N PHE A 200 3.80 5.03 17.10
CA PHE A 200 3.12 6.16 16.50
C PHE A 200 3.68 7.45 17.10
N PHE A 201 4.21 8.34 16.26
CA PHE A 201 4.67 9.66 16.69
C PHE A 201 3.54 10.68 16.74
N GLU A 202 2.92 11.00 15.61
CA GLU A 202 1.79 11.92 15.52
C GLU A 202 0.64 11.25 14.77
N VAL A 203 -0.52 11.15 15.42
CA VAL A 203 -1.71 10.56 14.79
C VAL A 203 -2.95 11.38 15.08
N MET A 204 -3.72 11.62 14.02
CA MET A 204 -5.00 12.30 14.06
C MET A 204 -6.09 11.38 13.52
N PHE A 205 -7.12 11.14 14.32
CA PHE A 205 -8.33 10.44 13.91
C PHE A 205 -9.54 11.35 14.03
N TYR A 206 -10.28 11.54 12.94
CA TYR A 206 -11.54 12.27 12.97
C TYR A 206 -12.71 11.37 13.36
N GLU A 207 -13.05 10.40 12.50
CA GLU A 207 -14.10 9.41 12.77
C GLU A 207 -13.53 8.01 12.57
N ILE A 208 -13.54 7.20 13.62
CA ILE A 208 -13.03 5.84 13.53
C ILE A 208 -13.84 4.82 14.31
N MET A 209 -14.05 3.68 13.68
CA MET A 209 -14.68 2.50 14.24
C MET A 209 -13.69 1.36 14.29
N PHE A 210 -13.49 0.81 15.48
CA PHE A 210 -12.73 -0.42 15.70
C PHE A 210 -13.68 -1.50 16.23
N CYS A 211 -13.86 -2.59 15.48
CA CYS A 211 -14.68 -3.70 15.93
C CYS A 211 -13.88 -4.63 16.86
N GLU A 212 -12.76 -5.17 16.39
CA GLU A 212 -11.86 -6.01 17.19
C GLU A 212 -10.42 -5.52 17.01
N VAL A 213 -9.75 -5.20 18.13
CA VAL A 213 -8.34 -4.78 18.11
C VAL A 213 -7.55 -5.47 19.20
N ILE A 214 -6.39 -6.00 18.80
CA ILE A 214 -5.40 -6.57 19.72
C ILE A 214 -4.09 -5.79 19.60
N PHE A 215 -3.65 -5.23 20.71
CA PHE A 215 -2.36 -4.57 20.86
C PHE A 215 -1.46 -5.36 21.80
N TYR A 216 -0.28 -5.80 21.33
CA TYR A 216 0.73 -6.41 22.18
C TYR A 216 1.66 -5.37 22.80
N GLU A 217 2.44 -4.66 22.00
CA GLU A 217 3.32 -3.57 22.45
C GLU A 217 3.13 -2.35 21.55
N VAL A 218 2.50 -1.29 22.08
CA VAL A 218 2.31 -0.04 21.32
C VAL A 218 2.71 1.19 22.12
N ILE A 219 3.42 2.09 21.43
CA ILE A 219 3.78 3.40 21.96
C ILE A 219 3.14 4.48 21.09
N PHE A 220 2.41 5.36 21.74
CA PHE A 220 1.81 6.55 21.16
C PHE A 220 2.44 7.80 21.80
N TYR A 221 3.07 8.65 21.00
CA TYR A 221 3.63 9.92 21.48
C TYR A 221 2.56 11.02 21.54
N GLU A 222 1.98 11.40 20.40
CA GLU A 222 0.91 12.39 20.31
C GLU A 222 -0.25 11.81 19.51
N VAL A 223 -1.42 11.72 20.14
CA VAL A 223 -2.63 11.22 19.48
C VAL A 223 -3.84 12.08 19.80
N ILE A 224 -4.61 12.38 18.76
CA ILE A 224 -5.89 13.06 18.91
C ILE A 224 -6.98 12.21 18.25
N PHE A 225 -8.01 11.92 19.03
CA PHE A 225 -9.24 11.30 18.57
C PHE A 225 -10.38 12.31 18.69
N CYS A 226 -11.06 12.62 17.59
CA CYS A 226 -12.28 13.43 17.61
C CYS A 226 -13.48 12.56 17.98
N GLU A 227 -13.79 11.55 17.18
CA GLU A 227 -14.86 10.59 17.43
C GLU A 227 -14.31 9.18 17.24
N ILE A 228 -14.41 8.36 18.28
CA ILE A 228 -13.93 6.98 18.23
C ILE A 228 -14.86 6.03 18.95
N ILE A 229 -15.14 4.92 18.28
CA ILE A 229 -15.89 3.81 18.87
C ILE A 229 -15.03 2.56 18.86
N PHE A 230 -14.95 1.93 20.01
CA PHE A 230 -14.31 0.66 20.20
C PHE A 230 -15.32 -0.38 20.69
N CYS A 231 -15.48 -1.45 19.91
CA CYS A 231 -16.36 -2.56 20.31
C CYS A 231 -15.63 -3.54 21.23
N GLU A 232 -14.54 -4.14 20.77
CA GLU A 232 -13.70 -5.05 21.55
C GLU A 232 -12.23 -4.67 21.41
N ILE A 233 -11.59 -4.37 22.55
CA ILE A 233 -10.14 -4.11 22.60
C ILE A 233 -9.49 -5.01 23.62
N ILE A 234 -8.37 -5.62 23.21
CA ILE A 234 -7.44 -6.28 24.12
C ILE A 234 -6.08 -5.60 23.99
N VAL A 235 -5.57 -5.10 25.11
CA VAL A 235 -4.30 -4.40 25.19
C VAL A 235 -3.41 -5.07 26.23
N TYR A 236 -2.24 -5.54 25.80
CA TYR A 236 -1.20 -6.05 26.67
C TYR A 236 -0.38 -4.91 27.25
N ASP A 237 0.58 -4.35 26.50
CA ASP A 237 1.46 -3.29 26.95
C ASP A 237 1.28 -2.05 26.05
N VAL A 238 0.73 -0.98 26.60
CA VAL A 238 0.58 0.29 25.85
C VAL A 238 1.07 1.48 26.64
N ILE A 239 1.81 2.36 25.95
CA ILE A 239 2.29 3.63 26.49
C ILE A 239 1.68 4.77 25.67
N PHE A 240 1.01 5.69 26.37
CA PHE A 240 0.54 6.96 25.81
C PHE A 240 1.29 8.12 26.47
N CYS A 241 2.01 8.91 25.68
CA CYS A 241 2.64 10.14 26.17
C CYS A 241 1.63 11.28 26.24
N GLU A 242 1.04 11.68 25.13
CA GLU A 242 0.00 12.70 25.06
C GLU A 242 -1.17 12.17 24.24
N ILE A 243 -2.35 12.12 24.84
CA ILE A 243 -3.56 11.69 24.15
C ILE A 243 -4.75 12.57 24.49
N ILE A 244 -5.50 12.96 23.46
CA ILE A 244 -6.69 13.78 23.56
C ILE A 244 -7.87 13.04 22.92
N PHE A 245 -8.94 12.88 23.67
CA PHE A 245 -10.22 12.35 23.19
C PHE A 245 -11.29 13.42 23.31
N TYR A 246 -11.95 13.75 22.20
CA TYR A 246 -13.15 14.59 22.22
C TYR A 246 -14.40 13.78 22.56
N GLU A 247 -14.67 12.74 21.79
CA GLU A 247 -15.74 11.77 22.05
C GLU A 247 -15.21 10.35 21.88
N VAL A 248 -15.40 9.53 22.92
CA VAL A 248 -15.05 8.11 22.87
C VAL A 248 -16.15 7.24 23.46
N ILE A 249 -16.47 6.17 22.74
CA ILE A 249 -17.42 5.14 23.14
C ILE A 249 -16.69 3.81 23.25
N PHE A 250 -16.85 3.15 24.40
CA PHE A 250 -16.30 1.82 24.64
C PHE A 250 -17.39 0.82 24.98
N TYR A 251 -17.36 -0.36 24.36
CA TYR A 251 -18.24 -1.48 24.74
C TYR A 251 -17.51 -2.51 25.62
N GLU A 252 -16.43 -3.11 25.14
CA GLU A 252 -15.61 -4.06 25.90
C GLU A 252 -14.11 -3.75 25.75
N ILE A 253 -13.43 -3.61 26.90
CA ILE A 253 -11.98 -3.37 26.93
C ILE A 253 -11.32 -4.21 28.00
N ILE A 254 -10.18 -4.81 27.65
CA ILE A 254 -9.30 -5.51 28.57
C ILE A 254 -7.90 -4.90 28.47
N PHE A 255 -7.37 -4.46 29.61
CA PHE A 255 -6.02 -3.92 29.76
C PHE A 255 -5.19 -4.78 30.71
N TYR A 256 -3.96 -5.13 30.33
CA TYR A 256 -2.99 -5.77 31.22
C TYR A 256 -2.03 -4.74 31.84
N GLU A 257 -1.31 -3.97 31.01
CA GLU A 257 -0.41 -2.89 31.41
C GLU A 257 -0.60 -1.67 30.52
N VAL A 258 -0.96 -0.54 31.15
CA VAL A 258 -1.11 0.73 30.44
C VAL A 258 -0.47 1.84 31.23
N ILE A 259 0.36 2.64 30.55
CA ILE A 259 1.03 3.81 31.10
C ILE A 259 0.54 5.04 30.36
N PHE A 260 0.07 6.02 31.11
CA PHE A 260 -0.34 7.31 30.61
C PHE A 260 0.52 8.41 31.25
N TYR A 261 1.08 9.31 30.44
CA TYR A 261 1.75 10.52 30.93
C TYR A 261 0.79 11.71 30.98
N GLU A 262 0.12 12.02 29.87
CA GLU A 262 -0.90 13.06 29.77
C GLU A 262 -2.11 12.58 28.95
N VAL A 263 -3.30 12.75 29.54
CA VAL A 263 -4.58 12.31 28.95
C VAL A 263 -5.63 13.36 29.19
N ILE A 264 -6.33 13.75 28.13
CA ILE A 264 -7.44 14.70 28.18
C ILE A 264 -8.67 14.04 27.55
N PHE A 265 -9.77 14.00 28.30
CA PHE A 265 -11.08 13.57 27.81
C PHE A 265 -12.08 14.73 27.89
N TYR A 266 -12.85 14.95 26.82
CA TYR A 266 -14.01 15.85 26.85
C TYR A 266 -15.32 15.10 27.09
N GLU A 267 -15.57 13.99 26.38
CA GLU A 267 -16.73 13.12 26.55
C GLU A 267 -16.34 11.64 26.45
N VAL A 268 -16.81 10.84 27.42
CA VAL A 268 -16.56 9.40 27.50
C VAL A 268 -17.88 8.69 27.81
N ILE A 269 -18.22 7.72 26.97
CA ILE A 269 -19.43 6.90 27.09
C ILE A 269 -19.01 5.43 27.24
N PHE A 270 -19.63 4.77 28.21
CA PHE A 270 -19.52 3.33 28.48
C PHE A 270 -20.91 2.69 28.38
#